data_AF-A0A7C6K394-F1
#
_entry.id   AF-A0A7C6K394-F1
#
_cell.length_a   1.000
_cell.length_b   1.000
_cell.length_c   1.000
_cell.angle_alpha   90.00
_cell.angle_beta   90.00
_cell.angle_gamma   90.00
#
_symmetry.space_group_name_H-M   'P 1'
#
loop_
_entity.id
_entity.type
_entity.pdbx_description
1 polymer ?
#
loop_
_entity_poly.entity_id
_entity_poly.type
_entity_poly.pdbx_seq_one_letter_code
_entity_poly.pdbx_strand_id
1 'polypeptide(L)'
;MGSNNIPYPELYYRIYPKVIDTISKNIKEVPIEEDILEEDIDKMIDEVFEEIVKECPEIGEDPMERRQRPFRYRNRQRIYYGRERLVKDIIGIILISELLRRRYPYNHGYGLWY
;
A
#
# COMPACT_ATOMS: atom_id res chain seq x y z
N MET A 1 -8.92 -27.54 -7.42
CA MET A 1 -8.49 -26.77 -6.23
C MET A 1 -7.25 -26.01 -6.63
N GLY A 2 -7.42 -24.80 -7.18
CA GLY A 2 -6.31 -23.94 -7.54
C GLY A 2 -5.79 -23.26 -6.28
N SER A 3 -4.51 -23.41 -5.99
CA SER A 3 -3.81 -22.51 -5.09
C SER A 3 -3.88 -21.11 -5.69
N ASN A 4 -4.74 -20.22 -5.16
CA ASN A 4 -4.79 -18.79 -5.49
C ASN A 4 -3.54 -18.08 -4.93
N ASN A 5 -2.37 -18.56 -5.33
CA ASN A 5 -1.11 -17.91 -5.06
C ASN A 5 -0.94 -16.91 -6.20
N ILE A 6 -1.45 -15.68 -6.03
CA ILE A 6 -1.26 -14.60 -7.01
C ILE A 6 0.26 -14.40 -7.11
N PRO A 7 0.93 -14.86 -8.19
CA PRO A 7 2.37 -14.78 -8.26
C PRO A 7 2.77 -13.31 -8.31
N TYR A 8 3.78 -12.95 -7.54
CA TYR A 8 4.50 -11.70 -7.76
C TYR A 8 5.06 -11.78 -9.20
N PRO A 9 4.67 -10.89 -10.12
CA PRO A 9 4.35 -9.46 -9.91
C PRO A 9 2.87 -9.06 -10.11
N GLU A 10 1.94 -9.99 -10.28
CA GLU A 10 0.53 -9.68 -10.63
C GLU A 10 -0.18 -8.81 -9.58
N LEU A 11 0.14 -8.99 -8.30
CA LEU A 11 -0.41 -8.18 -7.23
C LEU A 11 0.03 -6.71 -7.34
N TYR A 12 1.30 -6.46 -7.69
CA TYR A 12 1.80 -5.10 -7.92
C TYR A 12 1.05 -4.41 -9.06
N TYR A 13 0.84 -5.11 -10.18
CA TYR A 13 0.11 -4.58 -11.33
C TYR A 13 -1.38 -4.32 -11.04
N ARG A 14 -1.97 -4.94 -10.01
CA ARG A 14 -3.33 -4.63 -9.56
C ARG A 14 -3.38 -3.44 -8.60
N ILE A 15 -2.42 -3.34 -7.68
CA ILE A 15 -2.35 -2.27 -6.69
C ILE A 15 -1.95 -0.94 -7.33
N TYR A 16 -0.93 -0.96 -8.20
CA TYR A 16 -0.35 0.25 -8.78
C TYR A 16 -1.36 1.17 -9.49
N PRO A 17 -2.22 0.69 -10.42
CA PRO A 17 -3.19 1.57 -11.09
C PRO A 17 -4.15 2.21 -10.09
N LYS A 18 -4.59 1.49 -9.07
CA LYS A 18 -5.47 2.02 -8.02
C LYS A 18 -4.80 3.13 -7.22
N VAL A 19 -3.53 2.94 -6.85
CA VAL A 19 -2.75 3.99 -6.18
C VAL A 19 -2.65 5.24 -7.05
N ILE A 20 -2.34 5.09 -8.35
CA ILE A 20 -2.27 6.23 -9.28
C ILE A 20 -3.62 6.93 -9.39
N ASP A 21 -4.71 6.19 -9.51
CA ASP A 21 -6.07 6.74 -9.58
C ASP A 21 -6.43 7.50 -8.30
N THR A 22 -6.17 6.92 -7.13
CA THR A 22 -6.41 7.55 -5.82
C THR A 22 -5.60 8.83 -5.64
N ILE A 23 -4.30 8.82 -5.97
CA ILE A 23 -3.48 10.04 -5.91
C ILE A 23 -4.03 11.09 -6.88
N SER A 24 -4.44 10.71 -8.09
CA SER A 24 -4.92 11.67 -9.10
C SER A 24 -6.30 12.25 -8.77
N LYS A 25 -7.15 11.50 -8.07
CA LYS A 25 -8.44 11.96 -7.52
C LYS A 25 -8.23 12.97 -6.39
N ASN A 26 -7.34 12.66 -5.45
CA ASN A 26 -7.17 13.43 -4.22
C ASN A 26 -6.16 14.58 -4.37
N ILE A 27 -5.18 14.44 -5.27
CA ILE A 27 -4.09 15.40 -5.46
C ILE A 27 -3.88 15.66 -6.96
N LYS A 28 -4.42 16.79 -7.44
CA LYS A 28 -4.32 17.18 -8.85
C LYS A 28 -2.92 17.63 -9.25
N GLU A 29 -2.29 18.42 -8.40
CA GLU A 29 -0.89 18.83 -8.48
C GLU A 29 -0.36 18.77 -7.05
N VAL A 30 0.84 18.20 -6.82
CA VAL A 30 1.51 18.27 -5.52
C VAL A 30 2.43 19.50 -5.60
N PRO A 31 2.10 20.66 -5.03
CA PRO A 31 3.05 21.74 -4.94
C PRO A 31 4.26 21.25 -4.15
N ILE A 32 5.47 21.59 -4.61
CA ILE A 32 6.71 21.20 -3.94
C ILE A 32 6.74 21.71 -2.48
N GLU A 33 5.92 22.71 -2.17
CA GLU A 33 5.87 23.44 -0.89
C GLU A 33 4.70 23.02 0.02
N GLU A 34 3.73 22.23 -0.45
CA GLU A 34 2.63 21.77 0.41
C GLU A 34 2.96 20.44 1.07
N ASP A 35 2.87 20.44 2.40
CA ASP A 35 2.96 19.22 3.19
C ASP A 35 1.63 18.47 3.12
N ILE A 36 1.70 17.21 2.69
CA ILE A 36 0.55 16.30 2.73
C ILE A 36 0.43 15.81 4.18
N LEU A 37 -0.74 15.97 4.78
CA LEU A 37 -1.00 15.51 6.14
C LEU A 37 -0.99 13.98 6.20
N GLU A 38 -0.47 13.43 7.30
CA GLU A 38 -0.46 11.99 7.57
C GLU A 38 -1.87 11.40 7.49
N GLU A 39 -2.88 12.12 8.00
CA GLU A 39 -4.29 11.71 7.92
C GLU A 39 -4.80 11.55 6.49
N ASP A 40 -4.29 12.34 5.54
CA ASP A 40 -4.71 12.25 4.14
C ASP A 40 -4.00 11.10 3.42
N ILE A 41 -2.76 10.80 3.82
CA ILE A 41 -2.04 9.60 3.38
C ILE A 41 -2.78 8.34 3.85
N ASP A 42 -3.15 8.28 5.13
CA ASP A 42 -3.87 7.14 5.70
C ASP A 42 -5.22 6.91 5.01
N LYS A 43 -5.99 7.98 4.75
CA LYS A 43 -7.25 7.89 3.99
C LYS A 43 -7.04 7.32 2.59
N MET A 44 -5.99 7.75 1.89
CA MET A 44 -5.69 7.24 0.55
C MET A 44 -5.27 5.76 0.60
N ILE A 45 -4.52 5.35 1.62
CA ILE A 45 -4.15 3.94 1.82
C ILE A 45 -5.40 3.09 2.06
N ASP A 46 -6.32 3.57 2.92
CA ASP A 46 -7.57 2.87 3.20
C ASP A 46 -8.47 2.77 1.96
N GLU A 47 -8.58 3.82 1.14
CA GLU A 47 -9.35 3.79 -0.12
C GLU A 47 -8.82 2.71 -1.07
N VAL A 48 -7.50 2.66 -1.30
CA VAL A 48 -6.87 1.65 -2.16
C VAL A 48 -7.04 0.24 -1.57
N PHE A 49 -6.92 0.12 -0.25
CA PHE A 49 -7.09 -1.15 0.44
C PHE A 49 -8.51 -1.69 0.29
N GLU A 50 -9.54 -0.85 0.46
CA GLU A 50 -10.94 -1.25 0.25
C GLU A 50 -11.21 -1.73 -1.18
N GLU A 51 -10.64 -1.04 -2.18
CA GLU A 51 -10.76 -1.47 -3.57
C GLU A 51 -10.07 -2.82 -3.84
N ILE A 52 -8.92 -3.06 -3.20
CA ILE A 52 -8.19 -4.33 -3.31
C ILE A 52 -8.94 -5.47 -2.62
N VAL A 53 -9.52 -5.23 -1.44
CA VAL A 53 -10.31 -6.25 -0.72
C VAL A 53 -11.57 -6.64 -1.50
N LYS A 54 -12.20 -5.69 -2.22
CA LYS A 54 -13.33 -6.00 -3.12
C LYS A 54 -12.94 -6.97 -4.25
N GLU A 55 -11.72 -6.83 -4.79
CA GLU A 55 -11.22 -7.69 -5.87
C GLU A 55 -10.60 -9.00 -5.37
N CYS A 56 -9.98 -8.97 -4.18
CA CYS A 56 -9.25 -10.08 -3.57
C CYS A 56 -9.70 -10.24 -2.11
N PRO A 57 -10.89 -10.83 -1.86
CA PRO A 57 -11.43 -10.98 -0.51
C PRO A 57 -10.52 -11.84 0.39
N GLU A 58 -9.63 -12.67 -0.18
CA GLU A 58 -8.64 -13.46 0.55
C GLU A 58 -7.61 -12.62 1.33
N ILE A 59 -7.55 -11.31 1.08
CA ILE A 59 -6.71 -10.36 1.80
C ILE A 59 -7.38 -9.93 3.12
N GLY A 60 -8.70 -9.74 3.11
CA GLY A 60 -9.48 -9.34 4.30
C GLY A 60 -9.95 -10.52 5.16
N GLU A 61 -9.90 -11.75 4.63
CA GLU A 61 -10.26 -12.97 5.34
C GLU A 61 -9.04 -13.75 5.85
N ASP A 62 -8.09 -13.10 6.54
CA ASP A 62 -7.04 -13.86 7.23
C ASP A 62 -7.58 -14.44 8.56
N PRO A 63 -7.78 -15.76 8.70
CA PRO A 63 -8.31 -16.38 9.92
C PRO A 63 -7.43 -16.17 11.15
N MET A 64 -6.17 -15.73 10.96
CA MET A 64 -5.22 -15.45 12.04
C MET A 64 -5.49 -14.09 12.73
N GLU A 65 -5.98 -13.09 12.01
CA GLU A 65 -6.29 -11.75 12.59
C GLU A 65 -7.56 -11.78 13.44
N ARG A 66 -8.59 -12.52 13.02
CA ARG A 66 -9.83 -12.69 13.81
C ARG A 66 -9.61 -13.38 15.17
N ARG A 67 -8.51 -14.10 15.35
CA ARG A 67 -8.19 -14.83 16.59
C ARG A 67 -7.38 -14.04 17.61
N GLN A 68 -6.98 -12.80 17.33
CA GLN A 68 -6.23 -11.97 18.28
C GLN A 68 -7.16 -11.35 19.35
N ARG A 69 -7.74 -12.19 20.22
CA ARG A 69 -8.15 -11.84 21.59
C ARG A 69 -7.50 -12.83 22.56
N PRO A 70 -7.19 -12.41 23.80
CA PRO A 70 -5.85 -12.53 24.37
C PRO A 70 -5.63 -13.90 24.99
N PHE A 71 -4.81 -14.75 24.38
CA PHE A 71 -4.32 -15.95 25.04
C PHE A 71 -2.87 -15.75 25.46
N ARG A 72 -2.72 -15.54 26.77
CA ARG A 72 -1.46 -15.62 27.51
C ARG A 72 -0.67 -16.85 27.02
N TYR A 73 0.65 -16.71 26.94
CA TYR A 73 1.63 -17.74 26.61
C TYR A 73 1.81 -18.09 25.13
N ARG A 74 2.87 -17.57 24.49
CA ARG A 74 4.01 -18.42 24.09
C ARG A 74 5.19 -17.60 23.55
N ASN A 75 6.34 -17.82 24.19
CA ASN A 75 7.65 -17.45 23.70
C ASN A 75 7.89 -17.96 22.26
N ARG A 76 8.56 -17.14 21.43
CA ARG A 76 9.16 -17.45 20.10
C ARG A 76 8.21 -17.74 18.94
N GLN A 77 7.27 -16.84 18.63
CA GLN A 77 6.59 -16.86 17.33
C GLN A 77 6.83 -15.52 16.64
N ARG A 78 7.22 -15.59 15.35
CA ARG A 78 7.43 -14.43 14.45
C ARG A 78 6.35 -13.38 14.71
N ILE A 79 6.71 -12.10 14.68
CA ILE A 79 5.71 -11.02 14.67
C ILE A 79 4.88 -11.23 13.40
N TYR A 80 3.76 -11.92 13.52
CA TYR A 80 2.84 -12.17 12.41
C TYR A 80 2.01 -10.90 12.27
N TYR A 81 2.46 -10.02 11.39
CA TYR A 81 1.62 -8.97 10.84
C TYR A 81 0.60 -9.68 9.95
N GLY A 82 -0.69 -9.47 10.21
CA GLY A 82 -1.71 -10.08 9.36
C GLY A 82 -1.66 -9.51 7.95
N ARG A 83 -2.29 -10.24 7.02
CA ARG A 83 -2.19 -9.96 5.59
C ARG A 83 -2.75 -8.59 5.24
N GLU A 84 -3.74 -8.10 5.99
CA GLU A 84 -4.26 -6.74 5.88
C GLU A 84 -3.15 -5.70 6.10
N ARG A 85 -2.46 -5.75 7.24
CA ARG A 85 -1.42 -4.76 7.58
C ARG A 85 -0.27 -4.75 6.58
N LEU A 86 0.17 -5.94 6.15
CA LEU A 86 1.24 -6.03 5.14
C LEU A 86 0.82 -5.43 3.80
N VAL A 87 -0.44 -5.59 3.40
CA VAL A 87 -0.96 -5.02 2.15
C VAL A 87 -1.08 -3.50 2.28
N LYS A 88 -1.58 -2.97 3.40
CA LYS A 88 -1.60 -1.53 3.68
C LYS A 88 -0.20 -0.92 3.66
N ASP A 89 0.78 -1.59 4.26
CA ASP A 89 2.19 -1.14 4.24
C ASP A 89 2.75 -1.10 2.81
N ILE A 90 2.46 -2.13 1.98
CA ILE A 90 2.87 -2.15 0.56
C ILE A 90 2.22 -1.01 -0.22
N ILE A 91 0.91 -0.79 -0.03
CA ILE A 91 0.18 0.33 -0.64
C ILE A 91 0.84 1.65 -0.24
N GLY A 92 1.13 1.85 1.04
CA GLY A 92 1.80 3.04 1.56
C GLY A 92 3.17 3.27 0.91
N ILE A 93 3.99 2.23 0.78
CA ILE A 93 5.30 2.33 0.11
C ILE A 93 5.15 2.79 -1.35
N ILE A 94 4.21 2.20 -2.09
CA ILE A 94 3.97 2.55 -3.51
C ILE A 94 3.45 3.98 -3.61
N LEU A 95 2.51 4.36 -2.74
CA LEU A 95 1.90 5.67 -2.70
C LEU A 95 2.92 6.76 -2.40
N ILE A 96 3.73 6.59 -1.35
CA ILE A 96 4.80 7.54 -1.01
C ILE A 96 5.83 7.63 -2.14
N SER A 97 6.21 6.50 -2.74
CA SER A 97 7.15 6.48 -3.88
C SER A 97 6.63 7.31 -5.06
N GLU A 98 5.34 7.21 -5.37
CA GLU A 98 4.71 7.98 -6.44
C GLU A 98 4.52 9.46 -6.08
N LEU A 99 4.20 9.78 -4.82
CA LEU A 99 4.17 11.17 -4.36
C LEU A 99 5.54 11.84 -4.48
N LEU A 100 6.60 11.14 -4.05
CA LEU A 100 7.98 11.63 -4.20
C LEU A 100 8.37 11.80 -5.66
N ARG A 101 7.97 10.87 -6.53
CA ARG A 101 8.20 10.95 -7.98
C ARG A 101 7.50 12.15 -8.61
N ARG A 102 6.26 12.46 -8.20
CA ARG A 102 5.51 13.64 -8.65
C ARG A 102 6.10 14.95 -8.11
N ARG A 103 6.58 14.95 -6.85
CA ARG A 103 7.22 16.11 -6.21
C ARG A 103 8.59 16.43 -6.83
N TYR A 104 9.34 15.41 -7.24
CA TYR A 104 10.68 15.57 -7.83
C TYR A 104 10.80 14.89 -9.21
N PRO A 105 10.13 15.43 -10.24
CA PRO A 105 10.08 14.81 -11.57
C PRO A 105 11.46 14.70 -12.24
N TYR A 106 12.43 15.53 -11.83
CA TYR A 106 13.77 15.62 -12.42
C TYR A 106 14.86 14.79 -11.71
N ASN A 107 14.56 14.11 -10.58
CA ASN A 107 15.58 13.37 -9.82
C ASN A 107 15.81 11.91 -10.28
N HIS A 108 15.18 11.49 -11.38
CA HIS A 108 15.36 10.15 -11.97
C HIS A 108 16.16 10.18 -13.29
N GLY A 109 16.97 11.21 -13.49
CA GLY A 109 17.88 11.33 -14.64
C GLY A 109 19.31 11.52 -14.16
N TYR A 110 20.16 10.55 -14.44
CA TYR A 110 21.61 10.69 -14.39
C TYR A 110 22.05 12.00 -15.05
N GLY A 111 23.08 12.62 -14.46
CA GLY A 111 23.51 13.99 -14.78
C GLY A 111 23.70 14.28 -16.28
N LEU A 112 23.20 15.45 -16.68
CA LEU A 112 23.76 16.18 -17.80
C LEU A 112 24.64 17.29 -17.24
N TRP A 113 25.95 17.04 -17.33
CA TRP A 113 27.01 18.01 -17.17
C TRP A 113 26.82 19.17 -18.14
N TYR A 114 26.93 20.39 -17.61
CA TYR A 114 27.57 21.54 -18.26
C TYR A 114 28.46 22.22 -17.22
#